data_AF-A0A9N7UMJ6-F1
#
_entry.id   AF-A0A9N7UMJ6-F1
#
_cell.length_a   1.000
_cell.length_b   1.000
_cell.length_c   1.000
_cell.angle_alpha   90.00
_cell.angle_beta   90.00
_cell.angle_gamma   90.00
#
_symmetry.space_group_name_H-M   'P 1'
#
loop_
_entity.id
_entity.type
_entity.pdbx_description
1 polymer ?
#
loop_
_entity_poly.entity_id
_entity_poly.type
_entity_poly.pdbx_seq_one_letter_code
_entity_poly.pdbx_strand_id
1 'polypeptide(L)'
;MNRLLWPRSLSGALIGLQVLAPKPQTGSETNTQQRKLQVRVRRLHSVCLSHTQMDAQPYFPVQAGVGMEENFLSLDDILLSHERLPVRIECTFPRLGFLERSSDTQDIVEGTKMELPLWLSKGLYEKKRRVLSVELPKVYREGWRTVFNADPNVVDLHKRGPYYYSLGSQMLHFESPENPDIAQTLLQTFIGRFRRTMDSSQNAYNEDTSALVERLDSLEKGLFKSGQSGLNGFQSWEKGQAGQLTASSLVLNYRKRKMADGPH
;
A
#
# COMPACT_ATOMS: atom_id res chain seq x y z
N MET A 1 21.37 27.82 13.48
CA MET A 1 20.10 28.14 12.80
C MET A 1 19.62 26.91 12.04
N ASN A 2 18.89 26.01 12.71
CA ASN A 2 18.21 24.87 12.06
C ASN A 2 16.75 24.89 12.51
N ARG A 3 15.85 25.29 11.61
CA ARG A 3 14.40 25.17 11.80
C ARG A 3 14.02 23.73 11.48
N LEU A 4 13.75 22.94 12.52
CA LEU A 4 13.07 21.66 12.39
C LEU A 4 11.62 21.93 11.94
N LEU A 5 11.29 21.54 10.71
CA LEU A 5 9.93 21.52 10.18
C LEU A 5 9.17 20.37 10.84
N TRP A 6 8.15 20.71 11.61
CA TRP A 6 7.16 19.78 12.14
C TRP A 6 6.30 19.16 11.02
N PRO A 7 5.88 17.89 11.11
CA PRO A 7 4.89 17.32 10.21
C PRO A 7 3.50 17.94 10.47
N ARG A 8 2.87 18.46 9.41
CA ARG A 8 1.57 19.18 9.41
C ARG A 8 0.36 18.37 9.90
N SER A 9 0.51 17.09 10.23
CA SER A 9 -0.58 16.22 10.68
C SER A 9 -1.06 16.53 12.11
N LEU A 10 -0.20 17.08 12.98
CA LEU A 10 -0.56 17.40 14.36
C LEU A 10 -1.20 18.80 14.54
N SER A 11 -1.19 19.65 13.51
CA SER A 11 -1.86 20.96 13.58
C SER A 11 -3.38 20.86 13.56
N GLY A 12 -3.95 19.81 12.95
CA GLY A 12 -5.41 19.63 12.90
C GLY A 12 -6.02 19.29 14.27
N ALA A 13 -5.32 18.50 15.09
CA ALA A 13 -5.79 18.11 16.42
C ALA A 13 -5.74 19.27 17.45
N LEU A 14 -4.84 20.25 17.26
CA LEU A 14 -4.78 21.43 18.13
C LEU A 14 -5.95 22.40 17.90
N ILE A 15 -6.49 22.47 16.69
CA ILE A 15 -7.57 23.42 16.36
C ILE A 15 -8.91 22.93 16.94
N GLY A 16 -9.13 21.62 17.01
CA GLY A 16 -10.35 21.03 17.57
C GLY A 16 -10.51 21.20 19.09
N LEU A 17 -9.40 21.23 19.84
CA LEU A 17 -9.46 21.41 21.31
C LEU A 17 -9.65 22.86 21.75
N GLN A 18 -9.44 23.84 20.87
CA GLN A 18 -9.59 25.26 21.22
C GLN A 18 -11.05 25.75 21.17
N VAL A 19 -11.95 25.00 20.52
CA VAL A 19 -13.33 25.45 20.23
C VAL A 19 -14.34 25.10 21.34
N LEU A 20 -13.98 24.24 22.30
CA LEU A 20 -14.89 23.82 23.39
C LEU A 20 -14.49 24.37 24.77
N ALA A 21 -14.06 25.62 24.84
CA ALA A 21 -13.83 26.30 26.12
C ALA A 21 -14.98 27.27 26.45
N PRO A 22 -15.76 27.05 27.53
CA PRO A 22 -16.76 28.03 27.97
C PRO A 22 -16.08 29.31 28.50
N LYS A 23 -16.66 30.47 28.19
CA LYS A 23 -16.16 31.80 28.61
C LYS A 23 -16.02 31.90 30.14
N PRO A 24 -14.99 32.60 30.66
CA PRO A 24 -14.74 32.68 32.10
C PRO A 24 -15.72 33.65 32.77
N GLN A 25 -16.41 33.18 33.81
CA GLN A 25 -17.02 34.03 34.83
C GLN A 25 -16.07 34.15 36.04
N THR A 26 -16.09 35.34 36.63
CA THR A 26 -15.28 35.85 37.75
C THR A 26 -15.25 34.91 38.95
N GLY A 27 -14.05 34.59 39.46
CA GLY A 27 -13.89 33.90 40.74
C GLY A 27 -12.54 33.20 40.88
N SER A 28 -11.76 33.57 41.89
CA SER A 28 -10.35 33.26 42.14
C SER A 28 -10.00 31.79 42.48
N GLU A 29 -10.90 30.82 42.25
CA GLU A 29 -10.65 29.39 42.55
C GLU A 29 -10.23 28.54 41.32
N THR A 30 -10.29 29.12 40.12
CA THR A 30 -10.08 28.41 38.86
C THR A 30 -8.61 28.15 38.50
N ASN A 31 -7.68 28.98 38.99
CA ASN A 31 -6.27 28.93 38.59
C ASN A 31 -5.53 27.73 39.18
N THR A 32 -5.88 27.32 40.41
CA THR A 32 -5.27 26.15 41.07
C THR A 32 -5.74 24.84 40.45
N GLN A 33 -7.02 24.75 40.05
CA GLN A 33 -7.54 23.58 39.32
C GLN A 33 -7.02 23.51 37.89
N GLN A 34 -6.93 24.64 37.17
CA GLN A 34 -6.33 24.68 35.82
C GLN A 34 -4.84 24.34 35.83
N ARG A 35 -4.08 24.81 36.82
CA ARG A 35 -2.68 24.41 37.01
C ARG A 35 -2.55 22.93 37.36
N LYS A 36 -3.43 22.38 38.20
CA LYS A 36 -3.47 20.93 38.49
C LYS A 36 -3.81 20.11 37.23
N LEU A 37 -4.74 20.56 36.39
CA LEU A 37 -5.11 19.91 35.14
C LEU A 37 -3.95 19.98 34.12
N GLN A 38 -3.31 21.15 33.96
CA GLN A 38 -2.14 21.29 33.07
C GLN A 38 -0.92 20.51 33.55
N VAL A 39 -0.67 20.43 34.85
CA VAL A 39 0.42 19.60 35.42
C VAL A 39 0.09 18.11 35.25
N ARG A 40 -1.18 17.71 35.31
CA ARG A 40 -1.63 16.33 35.06
C ARG A 40 -1.53 15.97 33.58
N VAL A 41 -1.87 16.88 32.66
CA VAL A 41 -1.67 16.74 31.21
C VAL A 41 -0.19 16.70 30.85
N ARG A 42 0.65 17.55 31.45
CA ARG A 42 2.12 17.52 31.24
C ARG A 42 2.78 16.29 31.84
N ARG A 43 2.32 15.79 33.00
CA ARG A 43 2.75 14.49 33.56
C ARG A 43 2.28 13.33 32.69
N LEU A 44 1.08 13.35 32.12
CA LEU A 44 0.61 12.35 31.16
C LEU A 44 1.46 12.35 29.88
N HIS A 45 1.81 13.54 29.36
CA HIS A 45 2.72 13.66 28.23
C HIS A 45 4.12 13.09 28.57
N SER A 46 4.65 13.40 29.75
CA SER A 46 5.96 12.91 30.20
C SER A 46 5.97 11.41 30.55
N VAL A 47 4.89 10.84 31.06
CA VAL A 47 4.78 9.41 31.43
C VAL A 47 4.50 8.56 30.19
N CYS A 48 3.69 9.03 29.23
CA CYS A 48 3.57 8.40 27.92
C CYS A 48 4.87 8.45 27.10
N LEU A 49 5.72 9.47 27.32
CA LEU A 49 7.04 9.56 26.69
C LEU A 49 8.15 8.76 27.42
N SER A 50 7.91 8.25 28.64
CA SER A 50 8.97 7.61 29.46
C SER A 50 8.65 6.19 29.96
N HIS A 51 7.52 5.59 29.58
CA HIS A 51 7.21 4.19 29.91
C HIS A 51 6.70 3.39 28.71
N THR A 52 7.47 3.48 27.62
CA THR A 52 7.40 2.54 26.49
C THR A 52 8.82 2.07 26.15
N GLN A 53 9.51 1.48 27.12
CA GLN A 53 10.80 0.85 26.88
C GLN A 53 10.70 -0.63 27.24
N MET A 54 10.06 -1.38 26.34
CA MET A 54 10.36 -2.77 25.97
C MET A 54 9.44 -3.15 24.80
N ASP A 55 9.81 -2.70 23.60
CA ASP A 55 9.68 -3.53 22.41
C ASP A 55 10.89 -3.20 21.53
N ALA A 56 11.75 -4.18 21.29
CA ALA A 56 12.76 -4.06 20.25
C ALA A 56 12.04 -4.03 18.89
N GLN A 57 11.82 -2.84 18.32
CA GLN A 57 11.54 -2.69 16.89
C GLN A 57 12.75 -2.06 16.18
N PRO A 58 13.79 -2.84 15.86
CA PRO A 58 14.57 -2.43 14.70
C PRO A 58 15.15 -3.62 13.90
N TYR A 59 14.50 -3.93 12.77
CA TYR A 59 15.16 -3.79 11.46
C TYR A 59 14.10 -3.38 10.43
N PHE A 60 14.35 -2.30 9.68
CA PHE A 60 13.51 -1.76 8.61
C PHE A 60 14.37 -1.55 7.37
N PRO A 61 14.40 -2.52 6.46
CA PRO A 61 14.20 -2.20 5.06
C PRO A 61 13.61 -3.40 4.30
N VAL A 62 12.33 -3.29 3.92
CA VAL A 62 11.88 -3.84 2.65
C VAL A 62 11.02 -2.76 2.02
N GLN A 63 11.53 -2.23 0.92
CA GLN A 63 10.86 -1.22 0.10
C GLN A 63 11.28 -1.48 -1.32
N ALA A 64 10.41 -2.10 -2.08
CA ALA A 64 9.80 -1.48 -3.24
C ALA A 64 8.49 -2.26 -3.47
N GLY A 65 7.53 -1.75 -4.22
CA GLY A 65 7.16 -0.35 -4.25
C GLY A 65 6.20 -0.01 -5.38
N VAL A 66 6.03 1.30 -5.57
CA VAL A 66 5.52 1.88 -6.81
C VAL A 66 6.54 2.91 -7.27
N GLY A 67 7.00 2.72 -8.49
CA GLY A 67 8.25 3.22 -9.04
C GLY A 67 8.79 2.16 -10.01
N MET A 68 9.95 2.41 -10.61
CA MET A 68 10.57 1.45 -11.53
C MET A 68 11.47 0.43 -10.79
N GLU A 69 11.88 0.74 -9.58
CA GLU A 69 12.70 -0.18 -8.78
C GLU A 69 11.84 -1.28 -8.16
N GLU A 70 12.37 -2.50 -8.09
CA GLU A 70 11.77 -3.66 -7.41
C GLU A 70 12.73 -4.11 -6.31
N ASN A 71 12.17 -4.65 -5.24
CA ASN A 71 12.93 -5.15 -4.10
C ASN A 71 12.80 -6.66 -4.03
N PHE A 72 13.95 -7.32 -4.09
CA PHE A 72 14.06 -8.77 -4.02
C PHE A 72 13.42 -9.39 -2.77
N LEU A 73 13.34 -8.64 -1.65
CA LEU A 73 12.74 -9.10 -0.41
C LEU A 73 11.26 -8.74 -0.29
N SER A 74 10.70 -7.97 -1.24
CA SER A 74 9.29 -7.61 -1.27
C SER A 74 8.47 -8.73 -1.88
N LEU A 75 7.58 -9.33 -1.07
CA LEU A 75 6.65 -10.35 -1.55
C LEU A 75 5.71 -9.79 -2.62
N ASP A 76 5.28 -8.55 -2.47
CA ASP A 76 4.40 -7.91 -3.44
C ASP A 76 5.10 -7.73 -4.79
N ASP A 77 6.38 -7.35 -4.81
CA ASP A 77 7.15 -7.24 -6.05
C ASP A 77 7.43 -8.61 -6.68
N ILE A 78 7.72 -9.64 -5.88
CA ILE A 78 7.90 -11.01 -6.39
C ILE A 78 6.59 -11.47 -7.06
N LEU A 79 5.45 -11.27 -6.40
CA LEU A 79 4.14 -11.66 -6.94
C LEU A 79 3.77 -10.85 -8.18
N LEU A 80 4.02 -9.54 -8.17
CA LEU A 80 3.86 -8.68 -9.34
C LEU A 80 4.72 -9.15 -10.52
N SER A 81 5.99 -9.48 -10.27
CA SER A 81 6.93 -9.89 -11.31
C SER A 81 6.51 -11.18 -12.03
N HIS A 82 5.68 -11.99 -11.38
CA HIS A 82 5.12 -13.22 -11.95
C HIS A 82 3.95 -12.96 -12.92
N GLU A 83 3.35 -11.76 -12.92
CA GLU A 83 2.28 -11.43 -13.85
C GLU A 83 2.74 -11.57 -15.30
N ARG A 84 1.89 -12.15 -16.14
CA ARG A 84 2.19 -12.44 -17.55
C ARG A 84 1.85 -11.24 -18.41
N LEU A 85 2.75 -10.97 -19.36
CA LEU A 85 2.62 -9.90 -20.32
C LEU A 85 2.52 -10.47 -21.74
N PRO A 86 1.67 -9.88 -22.59
CA PRO A 86 1.68 -10.17 -24.00
C PRO A 86 2.97 -9.62 -24.60
N VAL A 87 3.77 -10.50 -25.19
CA VAL A 87 5.01 -10.15 -25.88
C VAL A 87 5.02 -10.73 -27.29
N ARG A 88 5.74 -10.07 -28.18
CA ARG A 88 6.06 -10.57 -29.51
C ARG A 88 7.57 -10.79 -29.59
N ILE A 89 7.95 -11.99 -29.98
CA ILE A 89 9.35 -12.35 -30.15
C ILE A 89 9.88 -11.72 -31.45
N GLU A 90 11.03 -11.07 -31.39
CA GLU A 90 11.63 -10.33 -32.52
C GLU A 90 12.88 -11.04 -33.07
N CYS A 91 13.30 -12.15 -32.47
CA CYS A 91 14.34 -13.02 -33.00
C CYS A 91 14.06 -14.49 -32.69
N THR A 92 14.55 -15.40 -33.53
CA THR A 92 14.30 -16.84 -33.34
C THR A 92 14.98 -17.35 -32.08
N PHE A 93 14.26 -18.08 -31.21
CA PHE A 93 14.85 -18.76 -30.06
C PHE A 93 15.08 -20.25 -30.36
N PRO A 94 16.35 -20.66 -30.56
CA PRO A 94 16.65 -22.04 -30.93
C PRO A 94 16.41 -22.99 -29.75
N ARG A 95 15.84 -24.17 -30.05
CA ARG A 95 15.56 -25.27 -29.11
C ARG A 95 14.59 -24.93 -27.97
N LEU A 96 13.83 -23.85 -28.11
CA LEU A 96 12.83 -23.41 -27.13
C LEU A 96 11.37 -23.59 -27.60
N GLY A 97 11.14 -24.27 -28.71
CA GLY A 97 9.79 -24.49 -29.25
C GLY A 97 8.83 -25.21 -28.29
N PHE A 98 9.35 -26.03 -27.36
CA PHE A 98 8.54 -26.69 -26.33
C PHE A 98 7.78 -25.73 -25.39
N LEU A 99 8.16 -24.44 -25.32
CA LEU A 99 7.44 -23.42 -24.57
C LEU A 99 6.14 -22.99 -25.27
N GLU A 100 6.10 -23.11 -26.60
CA GLU A 100 4.95 -22.81 -27.42
C GLU A 100 4.13 -24.07 -27.65
N ARG A 101 3.10 -24.31 -26.83
CA ARG A 101 2.23 -25.49 -26.94
C ARG A 101 1.44 -25.58 -28.26
N SER A 102 1.41 -24.50 -29.04
CA SER A 102 0.70 -24.40 -30.32
C SER A 102 1.54 -24.79 -31.53
N SER A 103 2.85 -24.95 -31.39
CA SER A 103 3.75 -25.28 -32.50
C SER A 103 4.55 -26.55 -32.18
N ASP A 104 4.68 -27.43 -33.18
CA ASP A 104 5.56 -28.62 -33.11
C ASP A 104 6.98 -28.31 -33.62
N THR A 105 7.31 -27.02 -33.77
CA THR A 105 8.64 -26.59 -34.22
C THR A 105 9.65 -26.73 -33.08
N GLN A 106 10.89 -27.10 -33.41
CA GLN A 106 11.96 -27.19 -32.42
C GLN A 106 12.32 -25.81 -31.82
N ASP A 107 12.12 -24.75 -32.60
CA ASP A 107 12.49 -23.38 -32.29
C ASP A 107 11.25 -22.49 -32.17
N ILE A 108 11.35 -21.41 -31.39
CA ILE A 108 10.35 -20.34 -31.41
C ILE A 108 10.73 -19.39 -32.55
N VAL A 109 9.85 -19.26 -33.53
CA VAL A 109 10.08 -18.40 -34.70
C VAL A 109 9.94 -16.92 -34.34
N GLU A 110 10.62 -16.08 -35.13
CA GLU A 110 10.42 -14.63 -35.07
C GLU A 110 8.96 -14.28 -35.38
N GLY A 111 8.41 -13.31 -34.65
CA GLY A 111 7.05 -12.85 -34.77
C GLY A 111 6.03 -13.62 -33.92
N THR A 112 6.43 -14.72 -33.27
CA THR A 112 5.54 -15.46 -32.37
C THR A 112 5.05 -14.58 -31.22
N LYS A 113 3.74 -14.60 -31.00
CA LYS A 113 3.09 -13.92 -29.86
C LYS A 113 2.94 -14.89 -28.71
N MET A 114 3.38 -14.51 -27.52
CA MET A 114 3.29 -15.36 -26.33
C MET A 114 3.15 -14.54 -25.05
N GLU A 115 2.85 -15.24 -23.96
CA GLU A 115 2.63 -14.64 -22.63
C GLU A 115 3.79 -15.00 -21.70
N LEU A 116 4.70 -14.04 -21.49
CA LEU A 116 5.89 -14.20 -20.64
C LEU A 116 5.75 -13.44 -19.31
N PRO A 117 6.23 -13.99 -18.18
CA PRO A 117 6.26 -13.26 -16.91
C PRO A 117 7.06 -11.95 -17.00
N LEU A 118 6.65 -10.92 -16.26
CA LEU A 118 7.30 -9.60 -16.22
C LEU A 118 8.81 -9.70 -15.94
N TRP A 119 9.24 -10.49 -14.96
CA TRP A 119 10.67 -10.64 -14.63
C TRP A 119 11.50 -11.14 -15.83
N LEU A 120 10.96 -12.06 -16.63
CA LEU A 120 11.63 -12.61 -17.80
C LEU A 120 11.63 -11.59 -18.94
N SER A 121 10.50 -10.93 -19.16
CA SER A 121 10.35 -9.88 -20.15
C SER A 121 11.33 -8.72 -19.90
N LYS A 122 11.51 -8.30 -18.64
CA LYS A 122 12.51 -7.29 -18.25
C LYS A 122 13.94 -7.74 -18.54
N GLY A 123 14.27 -9.00 -18.26
CA GLY A 123 15.61 -9.56 -18.50
C GLY A 123 15.97 -9.73 -19.99
N LEU A 124 14.98 -10.05 -20.83
CA LEU A 124 15.14 -10.21 -22.27
C LEU A 124 15.00 -8.89 -23.05
N TYR A 125 14.42 -7.86 -22.45
CA TYR A 125 14.23 -6.57 -23.09
C TYR A 125 15.55 -5.79 -23.14
N GLU A 126 16.06 -5.55 -24.35
CA GLU A 126 17.25 -4.73 -24.60
C GLU A 126 16.95 -3.64 -25.63
N LYS A 127 17.18 -2.37 -25.29
CA LYS A 127 16.85 -1.22 -26.17
C LYS A 127 17.54 -1.28 -27.53
N LYS A 128 18.75 -1.82 -27.58
CA LYS A 128 19.58 -1.91 -28.81
C LYS A 128 19.36 -3.20 -29.57
N ARG A 129 19.00 -4.28 -28.88
CA ARG A 129 18.79 -5.61 -29.45
C ARG A 129 17.35 -5.98 -29.20
N ARG A 130 16.51 -5.82 -30.22
CA ARG A 130 15.09 -6.18 -30.15
C ARG A 130 14.98 -7.71 -30.14
N VAL A 131 15.12 -8.30 -28.95
CA VAL A 131 14.92 -9.73 -28.70
C VAL A 131 13.42 -10.02 -28.59
N LEU A 132 12.71 -9.12 -27.92
CA LEU A 132 11.26 -9.11 -27.84
C LEU A 132 10.72 -7.68 -27.84
N SER A 133 9.45 -7.54 -28.20
CA SER A 133 8.64 -6.34 -28.01
C SER A 133 7.50 -6.64 -27.04
N VAL A 134 7.25 -5.73 -26.09
CA VAL A 134 6.19 -5.88 -25.10
C VAL A 134 4.94 -5.14 -25.60
N GLU A 135 3.81 -5.84 -25.68
CA GLU A 135 2.52 -5.23 -25.98
C GLU A 135 1.88 -4.69 -24.69
N LEU A 136 1.23 -3.53 -24.76
CA LEU A 136 0.58 -2.96 -23.58
C LEU A 136 -0.64 -3.81 -23.16
N PRO A 137 -0.73 -4.20 -21.87
CA PRO A 137 -1.93 -4.81 -21.32
C PRO A 137 -3.16 -3.92 -21.53
N LYS A 138 -4.32 -4.55 -21.73
CA LYS A 138 -5.57 -3.86 -22.09
C LYS A 138 -5.94 -2.72 -21.13
N VAL A 139 -5.66 -2.90 -19.84
CA VAL A 139 -5.98 -1.91 -18.79
C VAL A 139 -5.22 -0.59 -18.93
N TYR A 140 -4.07 -0.59 -19.62
CA TYR A 140 -3.28 0.62 -19.84
C TYR A 140 -3.52 1.26 -21.21
N ARG A 141 -4.30 0.64 -22.09
CA ARG A 141 -4.63 1.20 -23.42
C ARG A 141 -5.55 2.40 -23.29
N GLU A 142 -5.55 3.25 -24.31
CA GLU A 142 -6.32 4.50 -24.37
C GLU A 142 -7.78 4.36 -23.93
N GLY A 143 -8.48 3.33 -24.41
CA GLY A 143 -9.89 3.10 -24.05
C GLY A 143 -10.15 2.88 -22.56
N TRP A 144 -9.17 2.36 -21.80
CA TRP A 144 -9.28 2.27 -20.33
C TRP A 144 -8.82 3.56 -19.66
N ARG A 145 -7.85 4.28 -20.23
CA ARG A 145 -7.42 5.59 -19.72
C ARG A 145 -8.57 6.60 -19.73
N THR A 146 -9.44 6.59 -20.74
CA THR A 146 -10.64 7.44 -20.76
C THR A 146 -11.62 7.11 -19.65
N VAL A 147 -11.80 5.83 -19.32
CA VAL A 147 -12.64 5.38 -18.18
C VAL A 147 -12.07 5.87 -16.85
N PHE A 148 -10.75 5.73 -16.65
CA PHE A 148 -10.09 6.23 -15.44
C PHE A 148 -10.14 7.75 -15.32
N ASN A 149 -10.05 8.47 -16.43
CA ASN A 149 -10.19 9.92 -16.46
C ASN A 149 -11.63 10.39 -16.17
N ALA A 150 -12.64 9.58 -16.51
CA ALA A 150 -14.04 9.91 -16.25
C ALA A 150 -14.40 9.75 -14.76
N ASP A 151 -14.22 8.55 -14.21
CA ASP A 151 -14.31 8.33 -12.76
C ASP A 151 -13.53 7.06 -12.37
N PRO A 152 -12.41 7.19 -11.64
CA PRO A 152 -11.64 6.03 -11.22
C PRO A 152 -12.31 5.25 -10.09
N ASN A 153 -13.31 5.81 -9.38
CA ASN A 153 -13.95 5.17 -8.21
C ASN A 153 -14.92 4.04 -8.57
N VAL A 154 -15.49 4.05 -9.78
CA VAL A 154 -16.40 2.99 -10.25
C VAL A 154 -15.66 1.74 -10.73
N VAL A 155 -14.35 1.86 -10.98
CA VAL A 155 -13.53 0.75 -11.45
C VAL A 155 -13.14 -0.17 -10.30
N ASP A 156 -13.28 -1.47 -10.55
CA ASP A 156 -12.77 -2.54 -9.70
C ASP A 156 -11.33 -2.83 -10.11
N LEU A 157 -10.35 -2.28 -9.36
CA LEU A 157 -8.95 -2.43 -9.69
C LEU A 157 -8.49 -3.88 -9.47
N HIS A 158 -8.98 -4.52 -8.41
CA HIS A 158 -8.60 -5.89 -8.09
C HIS A 158 -8.94 -6.89 -9.21
N LYS A 159 -10.10 -6.74 -9.85
CA LYS A 159 -10.49 -7.56 -11.03
C LYS A 159 -9.68 -7.26 -12.29
N ARG A 160 -9.08 -6.07 -12.40
CA ARG A 160 -8.26 -5.67 -13.55
C ARG A 160 -6.77 -5.98 -13.38
N GLY A 161 -6.38 -6.31 -12.15
CA GLY A 161 -5.03 -6.67 -11.74
C GLY A 161 -4.82 -6.19 -10.30
N PRO A 162 -4.50 -7.06 -9.34
CA PRO A 162 -4.31 -6.66 -7.94
C PRO A 162 -3.14 -5.70 -7.69
N TYR A 163 -2.32 -5.46 -8.72
CA TYR A 163 -1.13 -4.61 -8.70
C TYR A 163 -1.14 -3.54 -9.80
N TYR A 164 -2.29 -2.88 -10.05
CA TYR A 164 -2.46 -1.90 -11.13
C TYR A 164 -1.43 -0.77 -11.10
N TYR A 165 -1.14 -0.19 -9.93
CA TYR A 165 -0.18 0.91 -9.83
C TYR A 165 1.27 0.44 -10.00
N SER A 166 1.61 -0.69 -9.37
CA SER A 166 2.97 -1.25 -9.43
C SER A 166 3.27 -1.76 -10.84
N LEU A 167 2.38 -2.56 -11.44
CA LEU A 167 2.53 -3.04 -12.82
C LEU A 167 2.64 -1.89 -13.81
N GLY A 168 1.79 -0.87 -13.68
CA GLY A 168 1.82 0.30 -14.56
C GLY A 168 3.15 1.06 -14.48
N SER A 169 3.75 1.14 -13.28
CA SER A 169 5.09 1.71 -13.11
C SER A 169 6.17 0.83 -13.72
N GLN A 170 6.03 -0.50 -13.62
CA GLN A 170 6.94 -1.45 -14.24
C GLN A 170 6.88 -1.39 -15.77
N MET A 171 5.72 -1.10 -16.37
CA MET A 171 5.58 -0.93 -17.82
C MET A 171 6.46 0.21 -18.37
N LEU A 172 6.78 1.22 -17.55
CA LEU A 172 7.62 2.34 -17.96
C LEU A 172 9.08 1.95 -18.26
N HIS A 173 9.51 0.72 -17.93
CA HIS A 173 10.82 0.19 -18.37
C HIS A 173 10.87 -0.06 -19.86
N PHE A 174 9.72 -0.39 -20.45
CA PHE A 174 9.60 -0.65 -21.86
C PHE A 174 9.38 0.68 -22.58
N GLU A 175 10.17 0.93 -23.62
CA GLU A 175 10.07 2.13 -24.43
C GLU A 175 8.76 2.10 -25.22
N SER A 176 7.86 3.02 -24.88
CA SER A 176 6.59 3.22 -25.58
C SER A 176 6.27 4.71 -25.63
N PRO A 177 5.72 5.20 -26.77
CA PRO A 177 5.29 6.59 -26.88
C PRO A 177 4.14 6.95 -25.92
N GLU A 178 3.40 5.96 -25.41
CA GLU A 178 2.27 6.14 -24.50
C GLU A 178 2.68 6.26 -23.02
N ASN A 179 3.97 6.07 -22.69
CA ASN A 179 4.50 6.15 -21.32
C ASN A 179 4.12 7.43 -20.54
N PRO A 180 4.19 8.65 -21.10
CA PRO A 180 3.76 9.86 -20.37
C PRO A 180 2.27 9.82 -20.01
N ASP A 181 1.42 9.36 -20.92
CA ASP A 181 -0.03 9.29 -20.69
C ASP A 181 -0.38 8.22 -19.64
N ILE A 182 0.34 7.09 -19.64
CA ILE A 182 0.20 6.04 -18.63
C ILE A 182 0.60 6.57 -17.27
N ALA A 183 1.78 7.19 -17.15
CA ALA A 183 2.26 7.75 -15.89
C ALA A 183 1.29 8.81 -15.33
N GLN A 184 0.76 9.68 -16.20
CA GLN A 184 -0.25 10.66 -15.82
C GLN A 184 -1.56 9.99 -15.36
N THR A 185 -2.05 8.98 -16.10
CA THR A 185 -3.29 8.26 -15.75
C THR A 185 -3.15 7.55 -14.41
N LEU A 186 -2.02 6.89 -14.14
CA LEU A 186 -1.74 6.24 -12.85
C LEU A 186 -1.83 7.25 -11.69
N LEU A 187 -1.18 8.39 -11.84
CA LEU A 187 -1.18 9.45 -10.83
C LEU A 187 -2.59 10.01 -10.59
N GLN A 188 -3.32 10.35 -11.66
CA GLN A 188 -4.68 10.89 -11.54
C GLN A 188 -5.66 9.87 -10.95
N THR A 189 -5.54 8.59 -11.34
CA THR A 189 -6.35 7.50 -10.77
C THR A 189 -6.12 7.38 -9.27
N PHE A 190 -4.87 7.42 -8.82
CA PHE A 190 -4.53 7.37 -7.40
C PHE A 190 -5.11 8.57 -6.64
N ILE A 191 -4.90 9.80 -7.14
CA ILE A 191 -5.44 11.02 -6.52
C ILE A 191 -6.96 10.97 -6.42
N GLY A 192 -7.65 10.57 -7.49
CA GLY A 192 -9.12 10.52 -7.55
C GLY A 192 -9.75 9.50 -6.60
N ARG A 193 -9.02 8.43 -6.27
CA ARG A 193 -9.49 7.37 -5.34
C ARG A 193 -9.02 7.58 -3.91
N PHE A 194 -7.90 8.30 -3.71
CA PHE A 194 -7.25 8.48 -2.41
C PHE A 194 -8.22 8.96 -1.32
N ARG A 195 -8.99 10.01 -1.61
CA ARG A 195 -9.94 10.58 -0.65
C ARG A 195 -10.96 9.54 -0.17
N ARG A 196 -11.60 8.83 -1.10
CA ARG A 196 -12.63 7.82 -0.77
C ARG A 196 -12.05 6.70 0.08
N THR A 197 -10.86 6.20 -0.29
CA THR A 197 -10.18 5.13 0.45
C THR A 197 -9.83 5.59 1.87
N MET A 198 -9.26 6.79 2.02
CA MET A 198 -8.90 7.35 3.33
C MET A 198 -10.13 7.63 4.21
N ASP A 199 -11.13 8.33 3.67
CA ASP A 199 -12.37 8.65 4.39
C ASP A 199 -13.05 7.36 4.86
N SER A 200 -13.14 6.34 4.01
CA SER A 200 -13.74 5.05 4.39
C SER A 200 -12.92 4.34 5.46
N SER A 201 -11.58 4.38 5.39
CA SER A 201 -10.69 3.71 6.35
C SER A 201 -10.68 4.34 7.75
N GLN A 202 -11.15 5.59 7.89
CA GLN A 202 -11.15 6.30 9.17
C GLN A 202 -12.55 6.46 9.78
N ASN A 203 -13.60 6.17 9.01
CA ASN A 203 -14.99 6.30 9.46
C ASN A 203 -15.72 4.96 9.60
N ALA A 204 -15.14 3.84 9.17
CA ALA A 204 -15.75 2.51 9.25
C ALA A 204 -15.32 1.74 10.52
N TYR A 205 -15.85 2.15 11.69
CA TYR A 205 -15.57 1.47 12.97
C TYR A 205 -16.55 0.33 13.22
N ASN A 206 -16.04 -0.91 13.40
CA ASN A 206 -16.85 -2.13 13.58
C ASN A 206 -17.86 -2.42 12.45
N GLU A 207 -17.63 -1.87 11.26
CA GLU A 207 -18.44 -2.13 10.07
C GLU A 207 -17.81 -3.24 9.21
N ASP A 208 -18.64 -3.93 8.42
CA ASP A 208 -18.14 -4.86 7.41
C ASP A 208 -17.58 -4.08 6.21
N THR A 209 -16.26 -4.11 6.06
CA THR A 209 -15.52 -3.38 5.02
C THR A 209 -15.10 -4.28 3.86
N SER A 210 -15.49 -5.56 3.88
CA SER A 210 -15.06 -6.58 2.90
C SER A 210 -15.36 -6.17 1.46
N ALA A 211 -16.59 -5.74 1.18
CA ALA A 211 -17.03 -5.35 -0.16
C ALA A 211 -16.25 -4.14 -0.74
N LEU A 212 -15.80 -3.22 0.12
CA LEU A 212 -14.96 -2.11 -0.30
C LEU A 212 -13.54 -2.59 -0.59
N VAL A 213 -12.95 -3.33 0.35
CA VAL A 213 -11.55 -3.79 0.31
C VAL A 213 -11.30 -4.74 -0.88
N GLU A 214 -12.28 -5.58 -1.24
CA GLU A 214 -12.17 -6.49 -2.39
C GLU A 214 -11.93 -5.78 -3.72
N ARG A 215 -12.34 -4.51 -3.85
CA ARG A 215 -12.20 -3.71 -5.09
C ARG A 215 -10.92 -2.89 -5.15
N LEU A 216 -10.17 -2.86 -4.06
CA LEU A 216 -8.96 -2.05 -3.91
C LEU A 216 -7.73 -2.76 -4.48
N ASP A 217 -6.81 -1.97 -4.99
CA ASP A 217 -5.45 -2.40 -5.33
C ASP A 217 -4.64 -2.78 -4.07
N SER A 218 -3.58 -3.57 -4.22
CA SER A 218 -2.64 -3.91 -3.15
C SER A 218 -2.09 -2.69 -2.41
N LEU A 219 -1.70 -1.62 -3.12
CA LEU A 219 -1.25 -0.37 -2.50
C LEU A 219 -2.38 0.29 -1.70
N GLU A 220 -3.58 0.35 -2.26
CA GLU A 220 -4.75 0.94 -1.60
C GLU A 220 -5.16 0.14 -0.35
N LYS A 221 -5.07 -1.20 -0.42
CA LYS A 221 -5.30 -2.09 0.73
C LYS A 221 -4.30 -1.81 1.84
N GLY A 222 -3.03 -1.55 1.51
CA GLY A 222 -2.00 -1.15 2.48
C GLY A 222 -2.35 0.15 3.20
N LEU A 223 -2.79 1.17 2.45
CA LEU A 223 -3.25 2.44 3.02
C LEU A 223 -4.50 2.27 3.89
N PHE A 224 -5.49 1.51 3.39
CA PHE A 224 -6.73 1.24 4.12
C PHE A 224 -6.48 0.54 5.45
N LYS A 225 -5.63 -0.50 5.47
CA LYS A 225 -5.22 -1.19 6.70
C LYS A 225 -4.52 -0.26 7.67
N SER A 226 -3.67 0.64 7.18
CA SER A 226 -2.98 1.64 8.00
C SER A 226 -3.98 2.62 8.65
N GLY A 227 -4.97 3.09 7.88
CA GLY A 227 -6.07 3.91 8.39
C GLY A 227 -6.89 3.22 9.47
N GLN A 228 -7.32 1.98 9.22
CA GLN A 228 -8.10 1.19 10.18
C GLN A 228 -7.31 0.85 11.45
N SER A 229 -6.01 0.58 11.33
CA SER A 229 -5.13 0.38 12.48
C SER A 229 -5.08 1.64 13.36
N GLY A 230 -4.97 2.82 12.76
CA GLY A 230 -5.01 4.10 13.45
C GLY A 230 -6.36 4.36 14.16
N LEU A 231 -7.47 4.13 13.46
CA LEU A 231 -8.82 4.29 14.03
C LEU A 231 -9.03 3.36 15.23
N ASN A 232 -8.72 2.07 15.07
CA ASN A 232 -8.88 1.09 16.14
C ASN A 232 -7.97 1.37 17.34
N GLY A 233 -6.73 1.81 17.09
CA GLY A 233 -5.80 2.22 18.13
C GLY A 233 -6.32 3.40 18.94
N PHE A 234 -6.84 4.43 18.25
CA PHE A 234 -7.43 5.60 18.91
C PHE A 234 -8.67 5.23 19.73
N GLN A 235 -9.58 4.43 19.16
CA GLN A 235 -10.80 3.97 19.84
C GLN A 235 -10.50 3.12 21.08
N SER A 236 -9.48 2.27 21.00
CA SER A 236 -9.04 1.45 22.14
C SER A 236 -8.44 2.31 23.26
N TRP A 237 -7.72 3.37 22.89
CA TRP A 237 -7.18 4.35 23.84
C TRP A 237 -8.28 5.18 24.50
N GLU A 238 -9.23 5.69 23.73
CA GLU A 238 -10.36 6.50 24.23
C GLU A 238 -11.20 5.73 25.25
N LYS A 239 -11.38 4.42 25.05
CA LYS A 239 -12.10 3.52 25.97
C LYS A 239 -11.27 3.06 27.17
N GLY A 240 -10.02 3.50 27.29
CA GLY A 240 -9.11 3.08 28.36
C GLY A 240 -8.60 1.63 28.26
N GLN A 241 -8.90 0.93 27.17
CA GLN A 241 -8.49 -0.46 26.95
C GLN A 241 -6.98 -0.59 26.67
N ALA A 242 -6.37 0.48 26.14
CA ALA A 242 -4.92 0.55 25.88
C ALA A 242 -4.05 0.52 27.16
N GLY A 243 -4.65 0.67 28.35
CA GLY A 243 -3.92 0.56 29.63
C GLY A 243 -3.68 -0.88 30.10
N GLN A 244 -4.39 -1.86 29.53
CA GLN A 244 -4.26 -3.26 29.92
C GLN A 244 -3.15 -3.93 29.12
N LEU A 245 -2.12 -4.44 29.81
CA LEU A 245 -1.08 -5.25 29.18
C LEU A 245 -1.68 -6.60 28.76
N THR A 246 -1.70 -6.86 27.47
CA THR A 246 -2.12 -8.13 26.89
C THR A 246 -0.91 -8.89 26.37
N ALA A 247 -0.95 -10.22 26.45
CA ALA A 247 0.11 -11.05 25.90
C ALA A 247 0.17 -10.85 24.37
N SER A 248 1.38 -10.74 23.82
CA SER A 248 1.54 -10.56 22.37
C SER A 248 0.98 -11.75 21.59
N SER A 249 0.55 -11.48 20.35
CA SER A 249 0.02 -12.50 19.45
C SER A 249 1.02 -13.66 19.22
N LEU A 250 2.31 -13.37 19.24
CA LEU A 250 3.38 -14.38 19.14
C LEU A 250 3.33 -15.39 20.30
N VAL A 251 3.15 -14.91 21.53
CA VAL A 251 3.07 -15.76 22.73
C VAL A 251 1.79 -16.59 22.73
N LEU A 252 0.66 -15.99 22.34
CA LEU A 252 -0.62 -16.69 22.22
C LEU A 252 -0.55 -17.83 21.17
N ASN A 253 0.05 -17.56 20.02
CA ASN A 253 0.19 -18.53 18.93
C ASN A 253 1.19 -19.65 19.24
N TYR A 254 2.25 -19.37 20.01
CA TYR A 254 3.19 -20.42 20.46
C TYR A 254 2.52 -21.39 21.44
N ARG A 255 1.75 -20.85 22.38
CA ARG A 255 1.01 -21.65 23.38
C ARG A 255 -0.06 -22.54 22.74
N LYS A 256 -0.74 -22.06 21.68
CA LYS A 256 -1.72 -22.83 20.91
C LYS A 256 -1.09 -24.01 20.16
N ARG A 257 0.11 -23.83 19.58
CA ARG A 257 0.84 -24.90 18.88
C ARG A 257 1.30 -26.01 19.82
N LYS A 258 1.82 -25.67 21.02
CA LYS A 258 2.22 -26.68 22.02
C LYS A 258 1.08 -27.58 22.52
N MET A 259 -0.17 -27.13 22.47
CA MET A 259 -1.32 -27.95 22.88
C MET A 259 -1.80 -28.92 21.79
N ALA A 260 -1.42 -28.70 20.52
CA ALA A 260 -1.75 -29.61 19.42
C ALA A 260 -0.77 -30.80 19.32
N ASP A 261 0.45 -30.66 19.83
CA ASP A 261 1.50 -31.70 19.84
C ASP A 261 1.57 -32.49 21.18
N GLY A 262 0.49 -32.53 21.96
CA GLY A 262 0.41 -33.36 23.18
C GLY A 262 0.26 -34.86 22.85
N PRO A 263 0.85 -35.79 23.63
CA PRO A 263 0.89 -37.20 23.28
C PRO A 263 -0.51 -37.80 23.26
N HIS A 264 -0.78 -38.57 22.20
CA HIS A 264 -1.91 -39.49 22.10
C HIS A 264 -1.83 -40.59 23.17
#